data_AF-A0A9D1EXC9-F1
#
_entry.id   AF-A0A9D1EXC9-F1
#
_cell.length_a   1.000
_cell.length_b   1.000
_cell.length_c   1.000
_cell.angle_alpha   90.00
_cell.angle_beta   90.00
_cell.angle_gamma   90.00
#
_symmetry.space_group_name_H-M   'P 1'
#
loop_
_entity.id
_entity.type
_entity.pdbx_description
1 polymer ?
#
loop_
_entity_poly.entity_id
_entity_poly.type
_entity_poly.pdbx_seq_one_letter_code
_entity_poly.pdbx_strand_id
1 'polypeptide(L)'
;MITIGRLVYKASGIMSKKGIVKNSEKIGRTLADEIKTGEGKVKTNRVFELLEKTIGKRKASNIIITDDFETFKDFARKNCKMSDEVIEDTFKHSLSLVMPPGKNGKTLLSLRTSNTPTTESLNITAHELEHVLYNNVSFSAKIRRFIIKNMSDKKYESFLNSTTNIFNETMTDFQLELLKLCKIEKSASYGITEHKAGMEGLLKQTGCKSKEELHDKIRTIIRQDVLLPRCNIQNFSLLKVIRDGLQDEIRAYKVGGAVQRYVEPSENLTKSEMFARLCEEAATVLKAELKNQKKNIWRMILRKPPVDYHIPKPIEIERETSYVYPFINVKQSGQKLDTILENNSKSKDKFVGFS
;
A
#
# COMPACT_ATOMS: atom_id res chain seq x y z
N MET A 1 7.22 -13.57 31.03
CA MET A 1 6.42 -12.33 31.22
C MET A 1 5.41 -12.17 30.09
N ILE A 2 4.10 -12.18 30.37
CA ILE A 2 3.05 -12.00 29.34
C ILE A 2 2.73 -10.51 29.27
N THR A 3 2.89 -9.88 28.10
CA THR A 3 2.57 -8.46 27.92
C THR A 3 1.05 -8.26 27.79
N ILE A 4 0.53 -7.11 28.22
CA ILE A 4 -0.90 -6.73 28.09
C ILE A 4 -1.38 -6.89 26.65
N GLY A 5 -0.57 -6.49 25.66
CA GLY A 5 -0.91 -6.67 24.25
C GLY A 5 -1.12 -8.13 23.84
N ARG A 6 -0.37 -9.07 24.44
CA ARG A 6 -0.53 -10.52 24.17
C ARG A 6 -1.80 -11.06 24.81
N LEU A 7 -2.20 -10.55 25.98
CA LEU A 7 -3.48 -10.88 26.62
C LEU A 7 -4.67 -10.37 25.78
N VAL A 8 -4.62 -9.11 25.36
CA VAL A 8 -5.64 -8.51 24.48
C VAL A 8 -5.76 -9.29 23.18
N TYR A 9 -4.63 -9.66 22.55
CA TYR A 9 -4.65 -10.47 21.33
C TYR A 9 -5.28 -11.85 21.56
N LYS A 10 -4.88 -12.56 22.63
CA LYS A 10 -5.47 -13.87 22.97
C LYS A 10 -6.99 -13.79 23.17
N ALA A 11 -7.47 -12.75 23.84
CA ALA A 11 -8.90 -12.59 24.12
C ALA A 11 -9.72 -12.15 22.90
N SER A 12 -9.20 -11.21 22.12
CA SER A 12 -9.98 -10.50 21.08
C SER A 12 -9.66 -10.91 19.64
N GLY A 13 -8.51 -11.57 19.44
CA GLY A 13 -7.91 -11.81 18.13
C GLY A 13 -7.41 -10.55 17.44
N ILE A 14 -7.34 -9.40 18.14
CA ILE A 14 -6.93 -8.10 17.61
C ILE A 14 -5.53 -7.74 18.11
N MET A 15 -4.68 -7.30 17.19
CA MET A 15 -3.33 -6.83 17.44
C MET A 15 -3.24 -5.33 17.14
N SER A 16 -2.54 -4.58 17.99
CA SER A 16 -2.28 -3.16 17.76
C SER A 16 -1.32 -2.96 16.60
N LYS A 17 -1.36 -1.79 15.92
CA LYS A 17 -0.41 -1.46 14.83
C LYS A 17 1.05 -1.64 15.25
N LYS A 18 1.40 -1.22 16.48
CA LYS A 18 2.75 -1.42 17.06
C LYS A 18 3.09 -2.89 17.26
N GLY A 19 2.11 -3.71 17.66
CA GLY A 19 2.28 -5.16 17.78
C GLY A 19 2.50 -5.83 16.42
N ILE A 20 1.80 -5.37 15.39
CA ILE A 20 1.92 -5.86 14.02
C ILE A 20 3.32 -5.59 13.48
N VAL A 21 3.75 -4.32 13.49
CA VAL A 21 5.12 -3.90 13.09
C VAL A 21 6.19 -4.75 13.78
N LYS A 22 6.12 -4.86 15.12
CA LYS A 22 7.08 -5.65 15.90
C LYS A 22 7.12 -7.13 15.51
N ASN A 23 5.97 -7.73 15.23
CA ASN A 23 5.90 -9.14 14.87
C ASN A 23 6.37 -9.39 13.44
N SER A 24 6.06 -8.50 12.49
CA SER A 24 6.61 -8.57 11.13
C SER A 24 8.14 -8.43 11.13
N GLU A 25 8.68 -7.44 11.86
CA GLU A 25 10.13 -7.30 12.04
C GLU A 25 10.74 -8.54 12.69
N LYS A 26 10.09 -9.10 13.71
CA LYS A 26 10.59 -10.31 14.39
C LYS A 26 10.70 -11.48 13.42
N ILE A 27 9.67 -11.73 12.60
CA ILE A 27 9.71 -12.80 11.59
C ILE A 27 10.85 -12.54 10.60
N GLY A 28 10.97 -11.32 10.06
CA GLY A 28 12.04 -10.97 9.13
C GLY A 28 13.44 -11.11 9.71
N ARG A 29 13.66 -10.73 10.98
CA ARG A 29 14.95 -10.91 11.66
C ARG A 29 15.27 -12.39 11.94
N THR A 30 14.27 -13.19 12.32
CA THR A 30 14.46 -14.64 12.47
C THR A 30 14.88 -15.29 11.15
N LEU A 31 14.23 -14.94 10.04
CA LEU A 31 14.64 -15.40 8.71
C LEU A 31 16.06 -14.93 8.37
N ALA A 32 16.40 -13.68 8.69
CA ALA A 32 17.75 -13.15 8.46
C ALA A 32 18.83 -13.92 9.24
N ASP A 33 18.59 -14.26 10.50
CA ASP A 33 19.53 -15.03 11.32
C ASP A 33 19.68 -16.47 10.80
N GLU A 34 18.59 -17.10 10.37
CA GLU A 34 18.58 -18.45 9.76
C GLU A 34 19.38 -18.47 8.45
N ILE A 35 19.23 -17.44 7.61
CA ILE A 35 19.96 -17.35 6.35
C ILE A 35 21.46 -17.07 6.56
N LYS A 36 21.82 -16.29 7.58
CA LYS A 36 23.23 -16.09 7.96
C LYS A 36 23.91 -17.39 8.42
N THR A 37 23.15 -18.35 8.95
CA THR A 37 23.68 -19.53 9.66
C THR A 37 23.56 -20.86 8.92
N GLY A 38 22.87 -20.92 7.77
CA GLY A 38 22.89 -22.14 6.94
C GLY A 38 21.74 -22.36 5.98
N GLU A 39 20.67 -21.56 6.02
CA GLU A 39 19.53 -21.74 5.10
C GLU A 39 19.54 -20.72 3.97
N GLY A 40 19.98 -21.11 2.78
CA GLY A 40 19.88 -20.26 1.59
C GLY A 40 18.44 -19.84 1.29
N LYS A 41 18.26 -18.53 1.01
CA LYS A 41 17.04 -17.83 0.52
C LYS A 41 15.78 -17.96 1.40
N VAL A 42 14.89 -16.97 1.28
CA VAL A 42 13.60 -16.98 1.96
C VAL A 42 12.69 -18.03 1.32
N LYS A 43 12.14 -18.95 2.13
CA LYS A 43 11.21 -20.01 1.68
C LYS A 43 9.79 -19.75 2.21
N THR A 44 8.79 -19.84 1.34
CA THR A 44 7.36 -19.61 1.63
C THR A 44 6.84 -20.47 2.79
N ASN A 45 7.20 -21.76 2.83
CA ASN A 45 6.83 -22.67 3.93
C ASN A 45 7.38 -22.19 5.29
N ARG A 46 8.63 -21.72 5.32
CA ARG A 46 9.23 -21.22 6.56
C ARG A 46 8.56 -19.94 7.03
N VAL A 47 8.22 -19.04 6.10
CA VAL A 47 7.44 -17.82 6.40
C VAL A 47 6.09 -18.21 7.03
N PHE A 48 5.40 -19.22 6.48
CA PHE A 48 4.13 -19.70 7.02
C PHE A 48 4.27 -20.26 8.44
N GLU A 49 5.29 -21.06 8.72
CA GLU A 49 5.54 -21.58 10.08
C GLU A 49 5.78 -20.48 11.11
N LEU A 50 6.57 -19.45 10.76
CA LEU A 50 6.84 -18.32 11.64
C LEU A 50 5.59 -17.46 11.85
N LEU A 51 4.76 -17.30 10.81
CA LEU A 51 3.46 -16.66 10.90
C LEU A 51 2.52 -17.45 11.84
N GLU A 52 2.42 -18.77 11.68
CA GLU A 52 1.62 -19.64 12.55
C GLU A 52 2.05 -19.54 14.01
N LYS A 53 3.36 -19.56 14.29
CA LYS A 53 3.90 -19.36 15.66
C LYS A 53 3.52 -17.99 16.24
N THR A 54 3.30 -17.00 15.38
CA THR A 54 3.03 -15.61 15.78
C THR A 54 1.55 -15.35 16.04
N ILE A 55 0.66 -15.78 15.14
CA ILE A 55 -0.79 -15.49 15.20
C ILE A 55 -1.65 -16.73 15.52
N GLY A 56 -1.04 -17.89 15.67
CA GLY A 56 -1.71 -19.16 15.94
C GLY A 56 -2.33 -19.79 14.69
N LYS A 57 -2.39 -21.13 14.71
CA LYS A 57 -2.84 -22.00 13.60
C LYS A 57 -4.18 -21.58 12.98
N ARG A 58 -5.18 -21.27 13.81
CA ARG A 58 -6.52 -20.87 13.34
C ARG A 58 -6.53 -19.58 12.52
N LYS A 59 -5.67 -18.62 12.84
CA LYS A 59 -5.59 -17.35 12.09
C LYS A 59 -4.72 -17.52 10.86
N ALA A 60 -3.59 -18.20 11.01
CA ALA A 60 -2.68 -18.53 9.90
C ALA A 60 -3.35 -19.37 8.81
N SER A 61 -4.27 -20.29 9.14
CA SER A 61 -5.00 -21.10 8.15
C SER A 61 -5.88 -20.31 7.18
N ASN A 62 -6.12 -19.01 7.43
CA ASN A 62 -6.83 -18.13 6.49
C ASN A 62 -5.87 -17.41 5.53
N ILE A 63 -4.57 -17.66 5.62
CA ILE A 63 -3.53 -16.99 4.84
C ILE A 63 -2.89 -18.04 3.95
N ILE A 64 -2.94 -17.80 2.65
CA ILE A 64 -2.29 -18.64 1.64
C ILE A 64 -1.00 -17.92 1.26
N ILE A 65 0.15 -18.59 1.37
CA ILE A 65 1.45 -18.07 0.93
C ILE A 65 1.90 -18.91 -0.25
N THR A 66 2.19 -18.27 -1.38
CA THR A 66 2.54 -18.96 -2.64
C THR A 66 3.53 -18.14 -3.47
N ASP A 67 4.38 -18.82 -4.20
CA ASP A 67 5.20 -18.29 -5.29
C ASP A 67 4.76 -18.85 -6.67
N ASP A 68 3.70 -19.63 -6.71
CA ASP A 68 3.21 -20.36 -7.88
C ASP A 68 2.06 -19.63 -8.59
N PHE A 69 2.07 -19.70 -9.92
CA PHE A 69 1.12 -18.97 -10.75
C PHE A 69 -0.31 -19.53 -10.66
N GLU A 70 -0.47 -20.85 -10.59
CA GLU A 70 -1.79 -21.47 -10.63
C GLU A 70 -2.59 -21.18 -9.36
N THR A 71 -1.98 -21.26 -8.18
CA THR A 71 -2.58 -20.86 -6.90
C THR A 71 -2.92 -19.37 -6.89
N PHE A 72 -2.01 -18.53 -7.41
CA PHE A 72 -2.27 -17.09 -7.55
C PHE A 72 -3.48 -16.83 -8.45
N LYS A 73 -3.50 -17.42 -9.65
CA LYS A 73 -4.55 -17.29 -10.66
C LYS A 73 -5.89 -17.77 -10.13
N ASP A 74 -5.92 -18.94 -9.49
CA ASP A 74 -7.13 -19.49 -8.88
C ASP A 74 -7.68 -18.58 -7.79
N PHE A 75 -6.79 -18.06 -6.93
CA PHE A 75 -7.20 -17.13 -5.89
C PHE A 75 -7.74 -15.82 -6.48
N ALA A 76 -7.02 -15.24 -7.43
CA ALA A 76 -7.37 -13.97 -8.07
C ALA A 76 -8.71 -14.04 -8.82
N ARG A 77 -8.93 -15.09 -9.60
CA ARG A 77 -10.21 -15.34 -10.30
C ARG A 77 -11.36 -15.50 -9.31
N LYS A 78 -11.21 -16.40 -8.33
CA LYS A 78 -12.31 -16.77 -7.42
C LYS A 78 -12.66 -15.65 -6.44
N ASN A 79 -11.69 -14.85 -6.01
CA ASN A 79 -11.87 -13.89 -4.90
C ASN A 79 -11.84 -12.43 -5.31
N CYS A 80 -11.11 -12.10 -6.38
CA CYS A 80 -10.94 -10.73 -6.86
C CYS A 80 -11.59 -10.50 -8.24
N LYS A 81 -12.07 -11.58 -8.89
CA LYS A 81 -12.71 -11.57 -10.22
C LYS A 81 -11.90 -10.85 -11.29
N MET A 82 -10.58 -10.99 -11.19
CA MET A 82 -9.65 -10.44 -12.16
C MET A 82 -9.73 -11.23 -13.48
N SER A 83 -9.55 -10.54 -14.60
CA SER A 83 -9.39 -11.18 -15.91
C SER A 83 -8.03 -11.87 -16.01
N ASP A 84 -7.92 -12.85 -16.91
CA ASP A 84 -6.68 -13.63 -17.07
C ASP A 84 -5.50 -12.77 -17.51
N GLU A 85 -5.72 -11.87 -18.45
CA GLU A 85 -4.71 -10.90 -18.92
C GLU A 85 -4.10 -10.12 -17.75
N VAL A 86 -4.96 -9.63 -16.85
CA VAL A 86 -4.54 -8.87 -15.67
C VAL A 86 -3.77 -9.74 -14.68
N ILE A 87 -4.24 -10.97 -14.47
CA ILE A 87 -3.60 -11.92 -13.56
C ILE A 87 -2.19 -12.23 -14.04
N GLU A 88 -2.04 -12.49 -15.34
CA GLU A 88 -0.76 -12.77 -15.99
C GLU A 88 0.19 -11.56 -15.90
N ASP A 89 -0.29 -10.37 -16.27
CA ASP A 89 0.49 -9.13 -16.19
C ASP A 89 0.94 -8.84 -14.75
N THR A 90 0.01 -8.90 -13.79
CA THR A 90 0.31 -8.67 -12.37
C THR A 90 1.32 -9.67 -11.84
N PHE A 91 1.17 -10.96 -12.14
CA PHE A 91 2.08 -11.98 -11.64
C PHE A 91 3.48 -11.83 -12.23
N LYS A 92 3.58 -11.51 -13.53
CA LYS A 92 4.84 -11.37 -14.25
C LYS A 92 5.64 -10.14 -13.81
N HIS A 93 4.96 -9.03 -13.49
CA HIS A 93 5.60 -7.73 -13.27
C HIS A 93 5.72 -7.32 -11.78
N SER A 94 5.31 -8.18 -10.84
CA SER A 94 5.47 -7.98 -9.40
C SER A 94 6.39 -9.03 -8.76
N LEU A 95 7.20 -8.59 -7.79
CA LEU A 95 7.96 -9.50 -6.91
C LEU A 95 7.11 -10.05 -5.76
N SER A 96 6.16 -9.26 -5.27
CA SER A 96 5.22 -9.69 -4.24
C SER A 96 3.87 -8.96 -4.31
N LEU A 97 2.86 -9.59 -3.73
CA LEU A 97 1.52 -9.04 -3.65
C LEU A 97 0.76 -9.60 -2.45
N VAL A 98 0.06 -8.73 -1.73
CA VAL A 98 -0.98 -9.14 -0.77
C VAL A 98 -2.37 -8.85 -1.31
N MET A 99 -3.18 -9.91 -1.52
CA MET A 99 -4.61 -9.75 -1.77
C MET A 99 -5.38 -9.82 -0.45
N PRO A 100 -6.07 -8.75 -0.04
CA PRO A 100 -6.78 -8.69 1.23
C PRO A 100 -7.97 -9.67 1.25
N PRO A 101 -8.51 -9.97 2.46
CA PRO A 101 -9.64 -10.88 2.59
C PRO A 101 -10.91 -10.38 1.90
N GLY A 102 -11.41 -11.19 0.96
CA GLY A 102 -12.73 -11.03 0.37
C GLY A 102 -13.85 -11.67 1.21
N LYS A 103 -14.96 -12.03 0.57
CA LYS A 103 -16.11 -12.67 1.26
C LYS A 103 -15.78 -14.01 1.91
N ASN A 104 -14.84 -14.77 1.37
CA ASN A 104 -14.39 -16.04 1.94
C ASN A 104 -13.47 -15.87 3.16
N GLY A 105 -13.05 -14.64 3.49
CA GLY A 105 -12.20 -14.33 4.62
C GLY A 105 -10.73 -14.75 4.48
N LYS A 106 -10.31 -15.25 3.31
CA LYS A 106 -8.93 -15.69 3.06
C LYS A 106 -8.07 -14.57 2.48
N THR A 107 -6.81 -14.52 2.86
CA THR A 107 -5.79 -13.60 2.34
C THR A 107 -4.78 -14.38 1.50
N LEU A 108 -4.33 -13.80 0.40
CA LEU A 108 -3.20 -14.31 -0.37
C LEU A 108 -1.97 -13.44 -0.12
N LEU A 109 -0.84 -14.06 0.17
CA LEU A 109 0.48 -13.49 0.05
C LEU A 109 1.18 -14.22 -1.11
N SER A 110 1.38 -13.52 -2.21
CA SER A 110 2.24 -14.00 -3.28
C SER A 110 3.65 -13.46 -3.08
N LEU A 111 4.64 -14.33 -2.97
CA LEU A 111 6.02 -13.98 -2.61
C LEU A 111 7.01 -14.63 -3.58
N ARG A 112 7.35 -13.93 -4.67
CA ARG A 112 8.19 -14.43 -5.77
C ARG A 112 9.61 -13.87 -5.68
N THR A 113 10.24 -14.03 -4.52
CA THR A 113 11.55 -13.44 -4.21
C THR A 113 12.71 -14.43 -4.40
N SER A 114 12.51 -15.50 -5.15
CA SER A 114 13.52 -16.56 -5.34
C SER A 114 14.69 -16.10 -6.19
N ASN A 115 14.48 -15.15 -7.09
CA ASN A 115 15.50 -14.61 -8.01
C ASN A 115 16.10 -13.27 -7.57
N THR A 116 15.74 -12.76 -6.38
CA THR A 116 16.26 -11.50 -5.84
C THR A 116 17.42 -11.76 -4.86
N PRO A 117 18.32 -10.79 -4.62
CA PRO A 117 19.27 -10.85 -3.51
C PRO A 117 18.58 -11.11 -2.17
N THR A 118 19.25 -11.83 -1.27
CA THR A 118 18.69 -12.23 0.02
C THR A 118 18.15 -11.06 0.83
N THR A 119 18.87 -9.94 0.87
CA THR A 119 18.50 -8.75 1.64
C THR A 119 17.30 -8.03 1.05
N GLU A 120 17.15 -8.04 -0.27
CA GLU A 120 15.93 -7.63 -0.96
C GLU A 120 14.76 -8.56 -0.63
N SER A 121 14.94 -9.89 -0.72
CA SER A 121 13.89 -10.87 -0.39
C SER A 121 13.39 -10.69 1.05
N LEU A 122 14.30 -10.43 2.00
CA LEU A 122 13.97 -10.19 3.41
C LEU A 122 13.21 -8.87 3.62
N ASN A 123 13.61 -7.80 2.94
CA ASN A 123 12.90 -6.51 2.96
C ASN A 123 11.46 -6.70 2.45
N ILE A 124 11.32 -7.30 1.26
CA ILE A 124 10.03 -7.57 0.62
C ILE A 124 9.15 -8.44 1.53
N THR A 125 9.69 -9.56 2.03
CA THR A 125 8.93 -10.48 2.89
C THR A 125 8.41 -9.78 4.14
N ALA A 126 9.26 -8.98 4.81
CA ALA A 126 8.86 -8.28 6.02
C ALA A 126 7.84 -7.16 5.75
N HIS A 127 8.01 -6.42 4.65
CA HIS A 127 7.04 -5.44 4.15
C HIS A 127 5.66 -6.10 3.97
N GLU A 128 5.59 -7.18 3.21
CA GLU A 128 4.32 -7.84 2.91
C GLU A 128 3.69 -8.52 4.13
N LEU A 129 4.51 -9.02 5.06
CA LEU A 129 4.00 -9.53 6.33
C LEU A 129 3.32 -8.45 7.19
N GLU A 130 3.75 -7.18 7.11
CA GLU A 130 3.00 -6.06 7.72
C GLU A 130 1.59 -6.02 7.16
N HIS A 131 1.44 -6.04 5.84
CA HIS A 131 0.14 -6.02 5.17
C HIS A 131 -0.71 -7.24 5.50
N VAL A 132 -0.12 -8.45 5.46
CA VAL A 132 -0.81 -9.69 5.85
C VAL A 132 -1.35 -9.59 7.27
N LEU A 133 -0.51 -9.22 8.24
CA LEU A 133 -0.93 -9.09 9.63
C LEU A 133 -1.95 -7.97 9.81
N TYR A 134 -1.76 -6.81 9.17
CA TYR A 134 -2.71 -5.71 9.22
C TYR A 134 -4.09 -6.11 8.69
N ASN A 135 -4.14 -6.82 7.56
CA ASN A 135 -5.37 -7.29 6.94
C ASN A 135 -6.03 -8.48 7.67
N ASN A 136 -5.36 -9.10 8.65
CA ASN A 136 -5.85 -10.28 9.35
C ASN A 136 -6.16 -10.08 10.83
N VAL A 137 -5.35 -9.28 11.53
CA VAL A 137 -5.43 -9.16 12.98
C VAL A 137 -5.60 -7.72 13.46
N SER A 138 -5.67 -6.72 12.59
CA SER A 138 -5.98 -5.35 13.04
C SER A 138 -7.46 -5.16 13.37
N PHE A 139 -7.76 -4.14 14.18
CA PHE A 139 -9.15 -3.73 14.45
C PHE A 139 -9.86 -3.28 13.16
N SER A 140 -9.18 -2.47 12.34
CA SER A 140 -9.69 -2.01 11.05
C SER A 140 -10.03 -3.16 10.12
N ALA A 141 -9.20 -4.22 10.07
CA ALA A 141 -9.49 -5.42 9.30
C ALA A 141 -10.72 -6.17 9.82
N LYS A 142 -10.92 -6.23 11.14
CA LYS A 142 -12.12 -6.86 11.73
C LYS A 142 -13.40 -6.13 11.31
N ILE A 143 -13.39 -4.79 11.35
CA ILE A 143 -14.51 -3.96 10.88
C ILE A 143 -14.73 -4.17 9.38
N ARG A 144 -13.67 -4.07 8.56
CA ARG A 144 -13.76 -4.23 7.10
C ARG A 144 -14.35 -5.59 6.72
N ARG A 145 -13.91 -6.68 7.37
CA ARG A 145 -14.46 -8.03 7.16
C ARG A 145 -15.93 -8.12 7.54
N PHE A 146 -16.31 -7.51 8.65
CA PHE A 146 -17.72 -7.47 9.06
C PHE A 146 -18.57 -6.75 7.99
N ILE A 147 -18.11 -5.62 7.48
CA ILE A 147 -18.80 -4.89 6.41
C ILE A 147 -18.91 -5.74 5.13
N ILE A 148 -17.79 -6.30 4.65
CA ILE A 148 -17.75 -7.12 3.43
C ILE A 148 -18.67 -8.34 3.54
N LYS A 149 -18.66 -9.02 4.69
CA LYS A 149 -19.49 -10.21 4.92
C LYS A 149 -20.99 -9.91 4.89
N ASN A 150 -21.38 -8.73 5.37
CA ASN A 150 -22.80 -8.32 5.40
C ASN A 150 -23.25 -7.57 4.13
N MET A 151 -22.36 -7.38 3.15
CA MET A 151 -22.68 -6.72 1.90
C MET A 151 -23.31 -7.72 0.92
N SER A 152 -24.42 -7.36 0.26
CA SER A 152 -25.00 -8.18 -0.82
C SER A 152 -24.00 -8.39 -1.96
N ASP A 153 -24.04 -9.52 -2.66
CA ASP A 153 -23.12 -9.81 -3.78
C ASP A 153 -23.05 -8.67 -4.78
N LYS A 154 -24.20 -8.20 -5.29
CA LYS A 154 -24.26 -7.06 -6.24
C LYS A 154 -23.52 -5.80 -5.75
N LYS A 155 -23.61 -5.47 -4.45
CA LYS A 155 -22.90 -4.32 -3.87
C LYS A 155 -21.40 -4.58 -3.72
N TYR A 156 -21.02 -5.81 -3.38
CA TYR A 156 -19.63 -6.20 -3.29
C TYR A 156 -18.95 -6.18 -4.66
N GLU A 157 -19.63 -6.69 -5.70
CA GLU A 157 -19.18 -6.57 -7.10
C GLU A 157 -19.00 -5.12 -7.53
N SER A 158 -19.98 -4.27 -7.24
CA SER A 158 -19.88 -2.85 -7.54
C SER A 158 -18.70 -2.21 -6.81
N PHE A 159 -18.48 -2.55 -5.53
CA PHE A 159 -17.36 -2.04 -4.75
C PHE A 159 -16.00 -2.42 -5.37
N LEU A 160 -15.84 -3.68 -5.81
CA LEU A 160 -14.65 -4.13 -6.52
C LEU A 160 -14.45 -3.38 -7.85
N ASN A 161 -15.51 -3.25 -8.66
CA ASN A 161 -15.39 -2.70 -10.01
C ASN A 161 -15.23 -1.16 -10.06
N SER A 162 -15.94 -0.40 -9.20
CA SER A 162 -15.97 1.07 -9.31
C SER A 162 -14.95 1.79 -8.43
N THR A 163 -14.57 1.20 -7.30
CA THR A 163 -13.78 1.90 -6.29
C THR A 163 -12.38 1.32 -6.14
N THR A 164 -12.20 0.01 -6.33
CA THR A 164 -10.88 -0.62 -6.20
C THR A 164 -9.97 -0.33 -7.39
N ASN A 165 -10.48 -0.33 -8.63
CA ASN A 165 -9.66 -0.13 -9.83
C ASN A 165 -9.13 1.31 -9.93
N ILE A 166 -10.03 2.27 -9.81
CA ILE A 166 -9.73 3.72 -9.79
C ILE A 166 -8.75 4.07 -8.65
N PHE A 167 -8.86 3.40 -7.49
CA PHE A 167 -7.96 3.59 -6.36
C PHE A 167 -6.59 2.96 -6.60
N ASN A 168 -6.54 1.69 -7.01
CA ASN A 168 -5.28 0.95 -7.16
C ASN A 168 -4.41 1.59 -8.25
N GLU A 169 -5.00 1.97 -9.38
CA GLU A 169 -4.28 2.67 -10.46
C GLU A 169 -3.71 3.99 -9.93
N THR A 170 -4.55 4.82 -9.30
CA THR A 170 -4.09 6.13 -8.81
C THR A 170 -3.11 6.05 -7.66
N MET A 171 -3.23 5.07 -6.77
CA MET A 171 -2.23 4.83 -5.73
C MET A 171 -0.89 4.43 -6.36
N THR A 172 -0.93 3.53 -7.34
CA THR A 172 0.27 3.04 -8.02
C THR A 172 0.97 4.19 -8.75
N ASP A 173 0.23 4.95 -9.56
CA ASP A 173 0.75 6.12 -10.28
C ASP A 173 1.29 7.17 -9.30
N PHE A 174 0.57 7.43 -8.20
CA PHE A 174 1.02 8.36 -7.18
C PHE A 174 2.33 7.92 -6.52
N GLN A 175 2.46 6.63 -6.16
CA GLN A 175 3.69 6.10 -5.58
C GLN A 175 4.86 6.12 -6.59
N LEU A 176 4.62 5.87 -7.88
CA LEU A 176 5.63 6.02 -8.93
C LEU A 176 6.16 7.44 -9.02
N GLU A 177 5.27 8.43 -9.03
CA GLU A 177 5.68 9.85 -9.09
C GLU A 177 6.44 10.26 -7.83
N LEU A 178 6.06 9.72 -6.67
CA LEU A 178 6.86 9.88 -5.45
C LEU A 178 8.22 9.20 -5.55
N LEU A 179 8.34 7.99 -6.14
CA LEU A 179 9.63 7.31 -6.32
C LEU A 179 10.56 8.12 -7.22
N LYS A 180 10.03 8.68 -8.32
CA LYS A 180 10.75 9.60 -9.21
C LYS A 180 11.23 10.83 -8.46
N LEU A 181 10.36 11.48 -7.68
CA LEU A 181 10.74 12.62 -6.83
C LEU A 181 11.81 12.24 -5.80
N CYS A 182 11.75 11.01 -5.28
CA CYS A 182 12.75 10.46 -4.35
C CYS A 182 14.06 10.07 -5.03
N LYS A 183 14.17 10.13 -6.36
CA LYS A 183 15.33 9.64 -7.13
C LYS A 183 15.70 8.19 -6.78
N ILE A 184 14.69 7.36 -6.50
CA ILE A 184 14.85 5.92 -6.30
C ILE A 184 14.49 5.25 -7.62
N GLU A 185 15.51 4.90 -8.40
CA GLU A 185 15.31 4.22 -9.68
C GLU A 185 14.71 2.82 -9.45
N LYS A 186 13.66 2.52 -10.24
CA LYS A 186 13.01 1.21 -10.39
C LYS A 186 12.31 0.64 -9.16
N SER A 187 12.94 0.65 -7.98
CA SER A 187 12.42 -0.02 -6.79
C SER A 187 12.96 0.54 -5.45
N ALA A 188 12.07 0.62 -4.45
CA ALA A 188 12.42 0.88 -3.06
C ALA A 188 12.79 -0.38 -2.24
N SER A 189 12.61 -1.59 -2.78
CA SER A 189 12.81 -2.86 -2.05
C SER A 189 14.27 -3.20 -1.73
N TYR A 190 15.25 -2.49 -2.31
CA TYR A 190 16.66 -2.85 -2.15
C TYR A 190 17.61 -1.66 -2.19
N GLY A 191 18.69 -1.77 -1.41
CA GLY A 191 19.79 -0.83 -1.35
C GLY A 191 19.71 0.19 -0.22
N ILE A 192 20.83 0.87 0.00
CA ILE A 192 21.01 1.93 1.00
C ILE A 192 21.18 3.25 0.25
N THR A 193 20.58 4.32 0.78
CA THR A 193 20.72 5.67 0.23
C THR A 193 22.01 6.33 0.72
N GLU A 194 22.44 7.41 0.06
CA GLU A 194 23.60 8.19 0.50
C GLU A 194 23.30 9.09 1.71
N HIS A 195 22.05 9.11 2.18
CA HIS A 195 21.58 10.11 3.12
C HIS A 195 21.02 9.50 4.41
N LYS A 196 21.29 10.18 5.51
CA LYS A 196 20.83 9.83 6.86
C LYS A 196 19.35 10.12 7.05
N ALA A 197 18.81 9.60 8.14
CA ALA A 197 17.45 9.91 8.57
C ALA A 197 17.27 11.40 8.87
N GLY A 198 16.11 11.95 8.51
CA GLY A 198 15.73 13.33 8.85
C GLY A 198 15.24 14.12 7.64
N MET A 199 14.76 15.34 7.88
CA MET A 199 14.31 16.23 6.81
C MET A 199 15.49 16.66 5.92
N GLU A 200 16.66 16.95 6.51
CA GLU A 200 17.84 17.32 5.74
C GLU A 200 18.27 16.23 4.74
N GLY A 201 18.30 14.96 5.17
CA GLY A 201 18.59 13.83 4.29
C GLY A 201 17.55 13.66 3.17
N LEU A 202 16.26 13.86 3.49
CA LEU A 202 15.18 13.81 2.50
C LEU A 202 15.27 14.95 1.46
N LEU A 203 15.61 16.16 1.90
CA LEU A 203 15.82 17.30 1.01
C LEU A 203 17.01 17.08 0.07
N LYS A 204 18.12 16.54 0.59
CA LYS A 204 19.27 16.12 -0.23
C LYS A 204 18.88 15.03 -1.24
N GLN A 205 18.17 14.00 -0.80
CA GLN A 205 17.70 12.90 -1.67
C GLN A 205 16.85 13.43 -2.83
N THR A 206 15.89 14.29 -2.53
CA THR A 206 14.94 14.84 -3.52
C THR A 206 15.53 15.99 -4.34
N GLY A 207 16.68 16.55 -3.91
CA GLY A 207 17.25 17.77 -4.48
C GLY A 207 16.44 19.04 -4.20
N CYS A 208 15.54 19.03 -3.21
CA CYS A 208 14.77 20.21 -2.83
C CYS A 208 15.57 21.08 -1.85
N LYS A 209 15.48 22.40 -1.97
CA LYS A 209 16.21 23.35 -1.11
C LYS A 209 15.54 23.56 0.24
N SER A 210 14.23 23.38 0.30
CA SER A 210 13.44 23.55 1.53
C SER A 210 12.27 22.59 1.62
N LYS A 211 11.70 22.49 2.81
CA LYS A 211 10.50 21.69 3.06
C LYS A 211 9.30 22.21 2.27
N GLU A 212 9.20 23.53 2.12
CA GLU A 212 8.16 24.20 1.35
C GLU A 212 8.25 23.79 -0.12
N GLU A 213 9.45 23.83 -0.72
CA GLU A 213 9.66 23.38 -2.10
C GLU A 213 9.26 21.91 -2.28
N LEU A 214 9.64 21.04 -1.32
CA LEU A 214 9.25 19.64 -1.34
C LEU A 214 7.72 19.46 -1.28
N HIS A 215 7.06 20.17 -0.36
CA HIS A 215 5.60 20.11 -0.20
C HIS A 215 4.87 20.65 -1.43
N ASP A 216 5.42 21.65 -2.10
CA ASP A 216 4.88 22.20 -3.33
C ASP A 216 4.96 21.19 -4.48
N LYS A 217 6.11 20.51 -4.67
CA LYS A 217 6.24 19.43 -5.65
C LYS A 217 5.26 18.29 -5.39
N ILE A 218 5.11 17.87 -4.14
CA ILE A 218 4.13 16.84 -3.77
C ILE A 218 2.70 17.31 -4.07
N ARG A 219 2.37 18.58 -3.77
CA ARG A 219 1.05 19.13 -4.07
C ARG A 219 0.78 19.17 -5.57
N THR A 220 1.79 19.45 -6.38
CA THR A 220 1.71 19.38 -7.84
C THR A 220 1.34 17.97 -8.29
N ILE A 221 2.06 16.93 -7.82
CA ILE A 221 1.76 15.52 -8.13
C ILE A 221 0.32 15.17 -7.72
N ILE A 222 -0.09 15.50 -6.49
CA ILE A 222 -1.46 15.24 -6.02
C ILE A 222 -2.49 15.93 -6.93
N ARG A 223 -2.24 17.18 -7.34
CA ARG A 223 -3.22 17.92 -8.12
C ARG A 223 -3.27 17.45 -9.58
N GLN A 224 -2.13 17.22 -10.22
CA GLN A 224 -2.05 16.86 -11.63
C GLN A 224 -2.40 15.40 -11.88
N ASP A 225 -1.85 14.49 -11.09
CA ASP A 225 -1.95 13.06 -11.38
C ASP A 225 -3.07 12.38 -10.59
N VAL A 226 -3.47 12.95 -9.44
CA VAL A 226 -4.51 12.36 -8.57
C VAL A 226 -5.87 13.06 -8.70
N LEU A 227 -5.90 14.41 -8.80
CA LEU A 227 -7.16 15.18 -8.70
C LEU A 227 -7.70 15.73 -10.03
N LEU A 228 -6.85 16.33 -10.87
CA LEU A 228 -7.25 16.98 -12.12
C LEU A 228 -7.92 16.07 -13.16
N PRO A 229 -7.70 14.74 -13.20
CA PRO A 229 -8.46 13.88 -14.10
C PRO A 229 -9.92 13.61 -13.65
N ARG A 230 -10.38 14.09 -12.48
CA ARG A 230 -11.58 13.55 -11.81
C ARG A 230 -12.50 14.61 -11.16
N CYS A 231 -13.80 14.27 -11.05
CA CYS A 231 -14.87 15.17 -10.60
C CYS A 231 -14.77 15.59 -9.11
N ASN A 232 -15.18 16.83 -8.80
CA ASN A 232 -14.95 17.53 -7.52
C ASN A 232 -15.46 16.81 -6.23
N ILE A 233 -16.61 16.13 -6.26
CA ILE A 233 -17.12 15.41 -5.06
C ILE A 233 -16.40 14.06 -4.84
N GLN A 234 -15.97 13.40 -5.92
CA GLN A 234 -15.24 12.14 -5.85
C GLN A 234 -13.82 12.34 -5.32
N ASN A 235 -13.25 13.54 -5.51
CA ASN A 235 -11.91 13.91 -5.06
C ASN A 235 -11.74 13.79 -3.54
N PHE A 236 -12.73 14.17 -2.72
CA PHE A 236 -12.60 14.05 -1.26
C PHE A 236 -12.46 12.59 -0.80
N SER A 237 -13.34 11.71 -1.29
CA SER A 237 -13.31 10.28 -0.96
C SER A 237 -12.03 9.62 -1.46
N LEU A 238 -11.64 9.93 -2.70
CA LEU A 238 -10.40 9.42 -3.30
C LEU A 238 -9.16 9.83 -2.50
N LEU A 239 -9.01 11.12 -2.16
CA LEU A 239 -7.91 11.61 -1.33
C LEU A 239 -7.87 10.95 0.04
N LYS A 240 -9.03 10.68 0.65
CA LYS A 240 -9.11 9.99 1.94
C LYS A 240 -8.56 8.58 1.82
N VAL A 241 -9.01 7.82 0.83
CA VAL A 241 -8.57 6.44 0.61
C VAL A 241 -7.09 6.39 0.23
N ILE A 242 -6.60 7.30 -0.63
CA ILE A 242 -5.17 7.40 -0.96
C ILE A 242 -4.34 7.73 0.27
N ARG A 243 -4.76 8.67 1.10
CA ARG A 243 -4.05 8.97 2.35
C ARG A 243 -3.99 7.75 3.27
N ASP A 244 -5.10 7.04 3.45
CA ASP A 244 -5.17 5.89 4.33
C ASP A 244 -4.31 4.72 3.80
N GLY A 245 -4.35 4.46 2.49
CA GLY A 245 -3.49 3.48 1.83
C GLY A 245 -2.01 3.83 1.96
N LEU A 246 -1.63 5.10 1.75
CA LEU A 246 -0.26 5.55 1.90
C LEU A 246 0.24 5.39 3.35
N GLN A 247 -0.63 5.57 4.35
CA GLN A 247 -0.31 5.29 5.75
C GLN A 247 -0.08 3.81 6.04
N ASP A 248 -0.67 2.91 5.26
CA ASP A 248 -0.43 1.48 5.35
C ASP A 248 0.92 1.14 4.72
N GLU A 249 1.21 1.64 3.52
CA GLU A 249 2.50 1.51 2.82
C GLU A 249 3.68 2.03 3.64
N ILE A 250 3.56 3.22 4.25
CA ILE A 250 4.61 3.80 5.12
C ILE A 250 5.03 2.82 6.23
N ARG A 251 4.07 2.09 6.83
CA ARG A 251 4.40 1.13 7.89
C ARG A 251 5.13 -0.08 7.33
N ALA A 252 4.67 -0.61 6.21
CA ALA A 252 5.27 -1.76 5.56
C ALA A 252 6.70 -1.47 5.07
N TYR A 253 6.93 -0.32 4.42
CA TYR A 253 8.28 0.11 4.03
C TYR A 253 9.24 0.24 5.22
N LYS A 254 8.78 0.81 6.34
CA LYS A 254 9.60 0.90 7.55
C LYS A 254 9.97 -0.47 8.12
N VAL A 255 9.02 -1.41 8.12
CA VAL A 255 9.27 -2.80 8.55
C VAL A 255 10.30 -3.46 7.65
N GLY A 256 10.10 -3.39 6.34
CA GLY A 256 11.01 -3.98 5.34
C GLY A 256 12.43 -3.42 5.44
N GLY A 257 12.57 -2.09 5.46
CA GLY A 257 13.87 -1.44 5.58
C GLY A 257 14.55 -1.66 6.94
N ALA A 258 13.80 -1.78 8.04
CA ALA A 258 14.35 -2.15 9.34
C ALA A 258 14.97 -3.56 9.33
N VAL A 259 14.33 -4.51 8.64
CA VAL A 259 14.88 -5.86 8.46
C VAL A 259 16.10 -5.84 7.54
N GLN A 260 16.09 -5.06 6.46
CA GLN A 260 17.27 -4.91 5.62
C GLN A 260 18.47 -4.35 6.40
N ARG A 261 18.29 -3.27 7.18
CA ARG A 261 19.37 -2.71 8.01
C ARG A 261 19.86 -3.65 9.10
N TYR A 262 19.04 -4.60 9.54
CA TYR A 262 19.49 -5.62 10.48
C TYR A 262 20.50 -6.57 9.83
N VAL A 263 20.41 -6.79 8.52
CA VAL A 263 21.38 -7.57 7.75
C VAL A 263 22.56 -6.74 7.29
N GLU A 264 22.30 -5.51 6.84
CA GLU A 264 23.27 -4.54 6.34
C GLU A 264 23.26 -3.28 7.22
N PRO A 265 23.92 -3.29 8.40
CA PRO A 265 23.95 -2.15 9.29
C PRO A 265 24.52 -0.91 8.59
N SER A 266 23.77 0.20 8.66
CA SER A 266 24.17 1.48 8.09
C SER A 266 23.60 2.63 8.90
N GLU A 267 24.33 3.74 8.96
CA GLU A 267 23.84 5.01 9.50
C GLU A 267 22.86 5.70 8.53
N ASN A 268 22.90 5.34 7.24
CA ASN A 268 22.02 5.86 6.22
C ASN A 268 20.71 5.08 6.15
N LEU A 269 19.68 5.70 5.56
CA LEU A 269 18.41 5.02 5.36
C LEU A 269 18.50 4.02 4.20
N THR A 270 17.79 2.90 4.33
CA THR A 270 17.48 2.05 3.18
C THR A 270 16.58 2.80 2.20
N LYS A 271 16.55 2.36 0.92
CA LYS A 271 15.63 2.96 -0.06
C LYS A 271 14.17 2.87 0.40
N SER A 272 13.75 1.72 0.95
CA SER A 272 12.43 1.54 1.57
C SER A 272 12.13 2.64 2.60
N GLU A 273 13.07 2.92 3.50
CA GLU A 273 12.82 3.88 4.57
C GLU A 273 12.88 5.32 4.11
N MET A 274 13.79 5.66 3.21
CA MET A 274 13.83 6.97 2.57
C MET A 274 12.51 7.24 1.84
N PHE A 275 12.00 6.24 1.11
CA PHE A 275 10.71 6.34 0.44
C PHE A 275 9.55 6.47 1.43
N ALA A 276 9.57 5.72 2.54
CA ALA A 276 8.60 5.86 3.61
C ALA A 276 8.60 7.29 4.19
N ARG A 277 9.76 7.92 4.34
CA ARG A 277 9.87 9.32 4.80
C ARG A 277 9.24 10.30 3.81
N LEU A 278 9.48 10.13 2.52
CA LEU A 278 8.81 10.96 1.50
C LEU A 278 7.29 10.75 1.54
N CYS A 279 6.84 9.52 1.67
CA CYS A 279 5.42 9.19 1.81
C CYS A 279 4.78 9.82 3.06
N GLU A 280 5.52 9.96 4.17
CA GLU A 280 5.04 10.67 5.37
C GLU A 280 4.80 12.16 5.12
N GLU A 281 5.69 12.82 4.38
CA GLU A 281 5.48 14.20 3.97
C GLU A 281 4.29 14.30 3.00
N ALA A 282 4.16 13.35 2.08
CA ALA A 282 3.00 13.28 1.19
C ALA A 282 1.67 13.06 1.92
N ALA A 283 1.63 12.21 2.94
CA ALA A 283 0.46 12.02 3.81
C ALA A 283 0.11 13.31 4.56
N THR A 284 1.10 14.14 4.89
CA THR A 284 0.90 15.44 5.52
C THR A 284 0.27 16.44 4.55
N VAL A 285 0.79 16.52 3.32
CA VAL A 285 0.21 17.37 2.25
C VAL A 285 -1.21 16.92 1.91
N LEU A 286 -1.45 15.62 1.74
CA LEU A 286 -2.79 15.05 1.52
C LEU A 286 -3.77 15.41 2.64
N LYS A 287 -3.33 15.40 3.90
CA LYS A 287 -4.17 15.79 5.05
C LYS A 287 -4.57 17.27 4.98
N ALA A 288 -3.65 18.14 4.58
CA ALA A 288 -3.95 19.56 4.37
C ALA A 288 -4.95 19.74 3.22
N GLU A 289 -4.76 19.01 2.11
CA GLU A 289 -5.67 19.06 0.97
C GLU A 289 -7.07 18.58 1.32
N LEU A 290 -7.20 17.46 2.05
CA LEU A 290 -8.48 16.99 2.57
C LEU A 290 -9.19 18.04 3.43
N LYS A 291 -8.46 18.79 4.25
CA LYS A 291 -9.03 19.88 5.05
C LYS A 291 -9.56 21.00 4.16
N ASN A 292 -8.86 21.34 3.08
CA ASN A 292 -9.30 22.33 2.10
C ASN A 292 -10.53 21.87 1.33
N GLN A 293 -10.55 20.62 0.85
CA GLN A 293 -11.71 20.04 0.19
C GLN A 293 -12.94 19.98 1.11
N LYS A 294 -12.75 19.62 2.38
CA LYS A 294 -13.83 19.67 3.38
C LYS A 294 -14.39 21.08 3.56
N LYS A 295 -13.54 22.10 3.59
CA LYS A 295 -14.00 23.51 3.65
C LYS A 295 -14.78 23.87 2.39
N ASN A 296 -14.33 23.47 1.21
CA ASN A 296 -15.04 23.73 -0.05
C ASN A 296 -16.42 23.05 -0.10
N ILE A 297 -16.54 21.82 0.39
CA ILE A 297 -17.84 21.14 0.55
C ILE A 297 -18.78 21.97 1.45
N TRP A 298 -18.29 22.44 2.60
CA TRP A 298 -19.09 23.32 3.48
C TRP A 298 -19.48 24.63 2.82
N ARG A 299 -18.58 25.24 2.04
CA ARG A 299 -18.88 26.47 1.29
C ARG A 299 -19.98 26.22 0.26
N MET A 300 -19.92 25.12 -0.49
CA MET A 300 -20.96 24.74 -1.46
C MET A 300 -22.32 24.52 -0.78
N ILE A 301 -22.36 23.83 0.36
CA ILE A 301 -23.58 23.65 1.16
C ILE A 301 -24.17 25.01 1.57
N LEU A 302 -23.32 25.97 1.91
CA LEU A 302 -23.71 27.34 2.27
C LEU A 302 -23.90 28.27 1.05
N ARG A 303 -23.94 27.73 -0.18
CA ARG A 303 -24.06 28.49 -1.45
C ARG A 303 -22.98 29.56 -1.65
N LYS A 304 -21.79 29.36 -1.08
CA LYS A 304 -20.60 30.18 -1.31
C LYS A 304 -19.71 29.53 -2.37
N PRO A 305 -19.05 30.32 -3.23
CA PRO A 305 -18.14 29.77 -4.23
C PRO A 305 -16.97 29.04 -3.55
N PRO A 306 -16.51 27.90 -4.11
CA PRO A 306 -15.32 27.21 -3.60
C PRO A 306 -14.08 28.10 -3.76
N VAL A 307 -13.09 27.90 -2.89
CA VAL A 307 -11.80 28.58 -2.99
C VAL A 307 -10.80 27.59 -3.55
N ASP A 308 -10.09 28.00 -4.60
CA ASP A 308 -8.90 27.28 -5.03
C ASP A 308 -7.71 27.74 -4.18
N TYR A 309 -7.14 26.82 -3.42
CA TYR A 309 -6.10 27.13 -2.44
C TYR A 309 -4.68 27.08 -3.03
N HIS A 310 -4.47 26.68 -4.30
CA HIS A 310 -3.21 26.90 -5.07
C HIS A 310 -3.33 26.35 -6.52
N ILE A 311 -2.67 26.93 -7.51
CA ILE A 311 -2.41 26.22 -8.79
C ILE A 311 -0.89 26.28 -9.02
N PRO A 312 -0.12 25.24 -8.68
CA PRO A 312 1.26 25.18 -9.13
C PRO A 312 1.28 25.02 -10.66
N LYS A 313 2.28 25.64 -11.31
CA LYS A 313 2.48 25.52 -12.75
C LYS A 313 2.65 24.04 -13.16
N PRO A 314 2.15 23.64 -14.35
CA PRO A 314 2.48 22.35 -14.96
C PRO A 314 3.99 22.10 -14.92
N ILE A 315 4.40 20.93 -14.45
CA ILE A 315 5.77 20.45 -14.62
C ILE A 315 5.66 19.35 -15.67
N GLU A 316 6.42 19.45 -16.76
CA GLU A 316 6.58 18.32 -17.69
C GLU A 316 7.34 17.21 -16.96
N ILE A 317 6.69 16.07 -16.78
CA ILE A 317 7.31 14.88 -16.20
C ILE A 317 7.43 13.85 -17.32
N GLU A 318 8.66 13.48 -17.69
CA GLU A 318 8.91 12.39 -18.63
C GLU A 318 8.39 11.07 -18.05
N ARG A 319 7.56 10.36 -18.83
CA ARG A 319 6.99 9.05 -18.48
C ARG A 319 7.82 7.96 -19.14
N GLU A 320 8.76 7.37 -18.41
CA GLU A 320 9.41 6.12 -18.84
C GLU A 320 8.52 4.89 -18.57
N THR A 321 8.51 3.95 -19.52
CA THR A 321 7.57 2.81 -19.60
C THR A 321 8.09 1.50 -18.97
N SER A 322 9.24 1.50 -18.28
CA SER A 322 9.93 0.27 -17.87
C SER A 322 10.18 0.14 -16.35
N TYR A 323 9.16 0.36 -15.53
CA TYR A 323 9.24 0.11 -14.08
C TYR A 323 8.86 -1.34 -13.75
N VAL A 324 9.77 -2.07 -13.09
CA VAL A 324 9.46 -3.35 -12.42
C VAL A 324 8.99 -3.00 -11.01
N TYR A 325 7.76 -3.36 -10.68
CA TYR A 325 7.18 -3.00 -9.39
C TYR A 325 7.58 -4.03 -8.33
N PRO A 326 8.28 -3.63 -7.27
CA PRO A 326 8.51 -4.53 -6.14
C PRO A 326 7.22 -4.84 -5.38
N PHE A 327 6.31 -3.85 -5.30
CA PHE A 327 5.04 -3.86 -4.56
C PHE A 327 3.97 -3.34 -5.53
N ILE A 328 3.04 -4.19 -5.97
CA ILE A 328 1.93 -3.76 -6.84
C ILE A 328 0.66 -3.63 -6.00
N ASN A 329 -0.11 -2.57 -6.20
CA ASN A 329 -1.54 -2.62 -5.94
C ASN A 329 -2.22 -2.98 -7.26
N VAL A 330 -2.93 -4.12 -7.27
CA VAL A 330 -3.46 -4.78 -8.47
C VAL A 330 -4.07 -3.79 -9.47
N LYS A 331 -3.48 -3.68 -10.66
CA LYS A 331 -4.13 -3.08 -11.83
C LYS A 331 -5.21 -4.06 -12.30
N GLN A 332 -6.45 -3.62 -12.55
CA GLN A 332 -7.40 -4.42 -13.34
C GLN A 332 -7.62 -3.67 -14.65
N SER A 333 -7.48 -4.35 -15.79
CA SER A 333 -7.36 -3.73 -17.10
C SER A 333 -8.62 -2.97 -17.53
N GLY A 334 -8.39 -1.85 -18.21
CA GLY A 334 -8.81 -1.71 -19.61
C GLY A 334 -10.31 -1.50 -19.89
N GLN A 335 -11.03 -0.73 -19.08
CA GLN A 335 -12.23 -0.06 -19.59
C GLN A 335 -11.88 1.38 -19.97
N LYS A 336 -12.11 1.75 -21.23
CA LYS A 336 -12.10 3.16 -21.67
C LYS A 336 -12.95 3.96 -20.68
N LEU A 337 -12.32 4.96 -20.05
CA LEU A 337 -12.91 5.88 -19.07
C LEU A 337 -14.27 6.45 -19.49
N ASP A 338 -14.50 6.57 -20.79
CA ASP A 338 -15.74 7.08 -21.40
C ASP A 338 -16.99 6.28 -20.98
N THR A 339 -16.86 4.98 -20.76
CA THR A 339 -18.01 4.09 -20.44
C THR A 339 -18.47 4.21 -18.98
N ILE A 340 -17.60 4.68 -18.06
CA ILE A 340 -17.91 4.88 -16.64
C ILE A 340 -18.59 6.25 -16.41
N LEU A 341 -18.27 7.23 -17.26
CA LEU A 341 -18.85 8.57 -17.21
C LEU A 341 -20.34 8.57 -17.63
N GLU A 342 -20.71 7.76 -18.63
CA GLU A 342 -22.11 7.63 -19.06
C GLU A 342 -22.99 6.94 -18.02
N ASN A 343 -22.48 5.92 -17.32
CA ASN A 343 -23.28 5.17 -16.34
C ASN A 343 -23.48 5.92 -15.02
N ASN A 344 -22.52 6.75 -14.59
CA ASN A 344 -22.65 7.55 -13.37
C ASN A 344 -23.47 8.85 -13.56
N SER A 345 -23.59 9.37 -14.78
CA SER A 345 -24.46 10.52 -15.06
C SER A 345 -25.95 10.17 -14.95
N LYS A 346 -26.30 8.87 -15.04
CA LYS A 346 -27.69 8.37 -14.99
C LYS A 346 -28.14 7.89 -13.61
N SER A 347 -27.23 7.61 -12.67
CA SER A 347 -27.61 7.25 -11.29
C SER A 347 -27.53 8.46 -10.36
N LYS A 348 -28.57 9.30 -10.37
CA LYS A 348 -28.89 10.13 -9.21
C LYS A 348 -29.33 9.20 -8.07
N ASP A 349 -28.41 8.57 -7.35
CA ASP A 349 -28.70 8.05 -6.01
C ASP A 349 -27.46 7.65 -5.19
N LYS A 350 -27.31 8.35 -4.07
CA LYS A 350 -26.76 7.92 -2.77
C LYS A 350 -25.40 7.21 -2.77
N PHE A 351 -24.34 8.02 -2.74
CA PHE A 351 -23.09 7.64 -2.10
C PHE A 351 -23.31 7.46 -0.59
N VAL A 352 -23.36 6.21 -0.12
CA VAL A 352 -23.29 5.89 1.32
C VAL A 352 -21.81 5.88 1.70
N GLY A 353 -21.38 6.96 2.35
CA GLY A 353 -20.01 7.10 2.84
C GLY A 353 -19.71 6.01 3.88
N PHE A 354 -18.67 5.22 3.63
CA PHE A 354 -18.09 4.37 4.67
C PHE A 354 -17.11 5.20 5.50
N SER A 355 -17.44 5.32 6.78
CA SER A 355 -16.72 6.01 7.85
C SER A 355 -15.29 5.53 8.01
#